data_AF-A0A6H1ZYR2-F1
#
_entry.id   AF-A0A6H1ZYR2-F1
#
_cell.length_a   1.000
_cell.length_b   1.000
_cell.length_c   1.000
_cell.angle_alpha   90.00
_cell.angle_beta   90.00
_cell.angle_gamma   90.00
#
_symmetry.space_group_name_H-M   'P 1'
#
loop_
_entity.id
_entity.type
_entity.pdbx_description
1 polymer ?
#
loop_
_entity_poly.entity_id
_entity_poly.type
_entity_poly.pdbx_seq_one_letter_code
_entity_poly.pdbx_strand_id
1 'polypeptide(L)'
;MTSISNAIDRWHLRRSGDTYIGQCPFCQKPGYKHSRPFVLFSKGNYFCHSCNIKGHVNGDAPIYRPSPLPSGPRRPQAILPDPLLWANHPKAVSYFGARGLTPETVARFHLGYDSWRYTIPCWRASDGKLMGIKRRRDDGNYADHGPKYTSYKGSTAWIF
;
A
#
# COMPACT_ATOMS: atom_id res chain seq x y z
N MET A 1 -12.86 28.65 -23.71
CA MET A 1 -12.49 27.28 -23.29
C MET A 1 -11.14 26.95 -23.91
N THR A 2 -10.14 26.57 -23.12
CA THR A 2 -8.79 26.27 -23.63
C THR A 2 -8.76 24.82 -24.11
N SER A 3 -8.63 24.59 -25.42
CA SER A 3 -8.50 23.22 -25.95
C SER A 3 -7.19 22.56 -25.51
N ILE A 4 -7.17 21.22 -25.45
CA ILE A 4 -5.96 20.44 -25.13
C ILE A 4 -4.82 20.78 -26.09
N SER A 5 -5.12 20.97 -27.38
CA SER A 5 -4.12 21.38 -28.39
C SER A 5 -3.46 22.71 -28.03
N ASN A 6 -4.24 23.71 -27.62
CA ASN A 6 -3.71 24.99 -27.17
C ASN A 6 -2.80 24.82 -25.92
N ALA A 7 -3.19 23.97 -24.97
CA ALA A 7 -2.37 23.69 -23.80
C ALA A 7 -1.04 22.99 -24.15
N ILE A 8 -1.05 22.07 -25.12
CA ILE A 8 0.16 21.37 -25.60
C ILE A 8 1.15 22.38 -26.18
N ASP A 9 0.68 23.26 -27.06
CA ASP A 9 1.52 24.25 -27.73
C ASP A 9 2.04 25.28 -26.72
N ARG A 10 1.16 25.82 -25.88
CA ARG A 10 1.49 26.83 -24.86
C ARG A 10 2.49 26.32 -23.82
N TRP A 11 2.43 25.04 -23.46
CA TRP A 11 3.33 24.44 -22.46
C TRP A 11 4.47 23.65 -23.07
N HIS A 12 4.64 23.69 -24.40
CA HIS A 12 5.69 23.02 -25.15
C HIS A 12 5.82 21.53 -24.78
N LEU A 13 4.69 20.82 -24.73
CA LEU A 13 4.66 19.41 -24.36
C LEU A 13 4.94 18.52 -25.56
N ARG A 14 5.72 17.46 -25.34
CA ARG A 14 5.93 16.39 -26.34
C ARG A 14 5.01 15.21 -26.06
N ARG A 15 4.51 14.56 -27.10
CA ARG A 15 3.68 13.36 -26.97
C ARG A 15 4.51 12.17 -26.47
N SER A 16 3.94 11.39 -25.56
CA SER A 16 4.49 10.14 -25.01
C SER A 16 3.34 9.17 -24.74
N GLY A 17 3.05 8.31 -25.72
CA GLY A 17 1.85 7.45 -25.72
C GLY A 17 0.56 8.26 -25.73
N ASP A 18 -0.32 8.00 -24.75
CA ASP A 18 -1.60 8.69 -24.54
C ASP A 18 -1.49 9.94 -23.65
N THR A 19 -0.27 10.37 -23.36
CA THR A 19 0.03 11.53 -22.53
C THR A 19 0.97 12.48 -23.23
N TYR A 20 1.05 13.70 -22.71
CA TYR A 20 1.96 14.73 -23.14
C TYR A 20 2.84 15.10 -21.95
N ILE A 21 4.15 15.13 -22.16
CA ILE A 21 5.14 15.34 -21.11
C ILE A 21 5.99 16.56 -21.41
N GLY A 22 6.40 17.29 -20.38
CA GLY A 22 7.23 18.47 -20.56
C GLY A 22 7.68 19.10 -19.25
N GLN A 23 8.14 20.35 -19.33
CA GLN A 23 8.41 21.15 -18.15
C GLN A 23 7.10 21.66 -17.55
N CYS A 24 7.02 21.70 -16.22
CA CYS A 24 5.82 22.20 -15.56
C CYS A 24 5.70 23.70 -15.75
N PRO A 25 4.60 24.23 -16.33
CA PRO A 25 4.45 25.68 -16.57
C PRO A 25 4.21 26.48 -15.27
N PHE A 26 3.95 25.81 -14.14
CA PHE A 26 3.57 26.45 -12.89
C PHE A 26 4.72 26.57 -11.87
N CYS A 27 5.80 25.79 -12.03
CA CYS A 27 6.90 25.76 -11.07
C CYS A 27 8.27 25.87 -11.73
N GLN A 28 8.34 26.45 -12.92
CA GLN A 28 9.60 26.80 -13.58
C GLN A 28 10.35 27.80 -12.68
N LYS A 29 11.29 27.31 -11.90
CA LYS A 29 12.22 28.13 -11.13
C LYS A 29 13.55 28.17 -11.87
N PRO A 30 14.15 29.35 -12.11
CA PRO A 30 15.49 29.45 -12.66
C PRO A 30 16.48 28.60 -11.85
N GLY A 31 17.23 27.74 -12.52
CA GLY A 31 18.22 26.85 -11.89
C GLY A 31 17.68 25.55 -11.29
N TYR A 32 16.37 25.30 -11.31
CA TYR A 32 15.79 24.06 -10.77
C TYR A 32 15.72 22.96 -11.84
N LYS A 33 16.58 21.94 -11.72
CA LYS A 33 16.46 20.73 -12.55
C LYS A 33 15.27 19.90 -12.09
N HIS A 34 14.18 19.93 -12.84
CA HIS A 34 13.05 19.04 -12.63
C HIS A 34 13.50 17.59 -12.78
N SER A 35 13.52 16.85 -11.67
CA SER A 35 13.85 15.42 -11.67
C SER A 35 12.73 14.56 -12.25
N ARG A 36 11.52 15.11 -12.43
CA ARG A 36 10.34 14.39 -12.92
C ARG A 36 9.48 15.28 -13.84
N PRO A 37 8.90 14.72 -14.91
CA PRO A 37 8.15 15.49 -15.90
C PRO A 37 6.79 15.98 -15.36
N PHE A 38 6.31 17.06 -15.95
CA PHE A 38 4.88 17.41 -15.96
C PHE A 38 4.16 16.51 -16.96
N VAL A 39 2.96 16.05 -16.62
CA VAL A 39 2.16 15.15 -17.45
C VAL A 39 0.79 15.78 -17.68
N LEU A 40 0.38 15.90 -18.95
CA LEU A 40 -0.97 16.22 -19.40
C LEU A 40 -1.56 14.96 -20.03
N PHE A 41 -2.71 14.52 -19.53
CA PHE A 41 -3.44 13.38 -20.06
C PHE A 41 -4.31 13.81 -21.25
N SER A 42 -4.56 12.90 -22.19
CA SER A 42 -5.45 13.11 -23.35
C SER A 42 -6.87 13.55 -22.98
N LYS A 43 -7.30 13.33 -21.74
CA LYS A 43 -8.58 13.79 -21.19
C LYS A 43 -8.55 15.22 -20.63
N GLY A 44 -7.42 15.93 -20.71
CA GLY A 44 -7.29 17.31 -20.23
C GLY A 44 -6.84 17.48 -18.78
N ASN A 45 -6.70 16.39 -18.02
CA ASN A 45 -6.12 16.42 -16.68
C ASN A 45 -4.61 16.62 -16.73
N TYR A 46 -4.03 17.33 -15.77
CA TYR A 46 -2.57 17.44 -15.66
C TYR A 46 -2.05 17.22 -14.24
N PHE A 47 -0.78 16.84 -14.12
CA PHE A 47 -0.07 16.64 -12.86
C PHE A 47 1.42 16.96 -12.99
N CYS A 48 1.98 17.69 -12.02
CA CYS A 48 3.43 17.85 -11.89
C CYS A 48 3.99 17.00 -10.75
N HIS A 49 4.91 16.10 -11.04
CA HIS A 49 5.59 15.29 -10.03
C HIS A 49 6.59 16.08 -9.15
N SER A 50 6.95 17.31 -9.52
CA SER A 50 7.87 18.15 -8.73
C SER A 50 7.15 19.06 -7.74
N CYS A 51 6.14 19.82 -8.18
CA CYS A 51 5.39 20.73 -7.31
C CYS A 51 4.02 20.23 -6.88
N ASN A 52 3.62 19.02 -7.33
CA ASN A 52 2.32 18.41 -7.03
C ASN A 52 1.09 19.22 -7.42
N ILE A 53 1.25 20.19 -8.32
CA ILE A 53 0.12 20.88 -8.92
C ILE A 53 -0.66 19.93 -9.82
N LYS A 54 -1.99 20.04 -9.77
CA LYS A 54 -2.90 19.28 -10.62
C LYS A 54 -4.15 20.09 -10.95
N GLY A 55 -4.79 19.73 -12.04
CA GLY A 55 -6.03 20.37 -12.47
C GLY A 55 -6.47 19.88 -13.84
N HIS A 56 -7.36 20.64 -14.44
CA HIS A 56 -7.93 20.36 -15.75
C HIS A 56 -7.77 21.58 -16.68
N VAL A 57 -7.45 21.37 -17.96
CA VAL A 57 -7.21 22.47 -18.92
C VAL A 57 -8.43 23.38 -19.17
N ASN A 58 -9.65 22.88 -18.92
CA ASN A 58 -10.91 23.57 -19.24
C ASN A 58 -11.46 24.51 -18.16
N GLY A 59 -10.72 24.85 -17.10
CA GLY A 59 -11.14 25.94 -16.21
C GLY A 59 -11.11 25.66 -14.71
N ASP A 60 -10.58 24.53 -14.27
CA ASP A 60 -10.29 24.37 -12.85
C ASP A 60 -9.04 25.19 -12.51
N ALA A 61 -9.14 26.09 -11.54
CA ALA A 61 -7.98 26.75 -10.98
C ALA A 61 -6.97 25.67 -10.51
N PRO A 62 -5.68 25.81 -10.82
CA PRO A 62 -4.68 24.83 -10.43
C PRO A 62 -4.71 24.60 -8.92
N ILE A 63 -4.94 23.35 -8.51
CA ILE A 63 -4.92 23.00 -7.10
C ILE A 63 -3.48 22.65 -6.73
N TYR A 64 -2.82 23.55 -5.99
CA TYR A 64 -1.58 23.21 -5.32
C TYR A 64 -1.90 22.35 -4.09
N ARG A 65 -1.46 21.09 -4.10
CA ARG A 65 -1.36 20.31 -2.86
C ARG A 65 0.11 20.27 -2.48
N PRO A 66 0.52 20.80 -1.32
CA PRO A 66 1.85 20.55 -0.81
C PRO A 66 2.09 19.04 -0.86
N SER A 67 3.28 18.62 -1.29
CA SER A 67 3.63 17.21 -1.18
C SER A 67 3.33 16.73 0.23
N PRO A 68 2.67 15.57 0.39
CA PRO A 68 2.79 14.86 1.65
C PRO A 68 4.28 14.86 1.95
N LEU A 69 4.66 15.31 3.14
CA LEU A 69 6.04 15.28 3.61
C LEU A 69 6.67 13.98 3.12
N PRO A 70 7.91 14.02 2.55
CA PRO A 70 8.55 12.86 1.96
C PRO A 70 8.27 11.67 2.87
N SER A 71 7.63 10.64 2.32
CA SER A 71 7.24 9.45 3.07
C SER A 71 8.46 9.09 3.88
N GLY A 72 8.36 9.22 5.22
CA GLY A 72 9.48 9.02 6.11
C GLY A 72 10.15 7.68 5.80
N PRO A 73 11.40 7.47 6.23
CA PRO A 73 12.14 6.25 5.93
C PRO A 73 11.21 5.05 6.03
N ARG A 74 11.10 4.27 4.94
CA ARG A 74 10.25 3.07 4.91
C ARG A 74 10.59 2.30 6.17
N ARG A 75 9.62 2.17 7.10
CA ARG A 75 9.85 1.43 8.33
C ARG A 75 10.48 0.09 7.94
N PRO A 76 11.58 -0.34 8.58
CA PRO A 76 12.19 -1.63 8.28
C PRO A 76 11.07 -2.68 8.25
N GLN A 77 10.98 -3.44 7.16
CA GLN A 77 10.05 -4.56 7.11
C GLN A 77 10.44 -5.48 8.27
N ALA A 78 9.53 -5.69 9.22
CA ALA A 78 9.80 -6.63 10.30
C ALA A 78 10.02 -8.00 9.67
N ILE A 79 11.11 -8.67 10.03
CA ILE A 79 11.31 -10.06 9.68
C ILE A 79 10.18 -10.84 10.35
N LEU A 80 9.30 -11.41 9.53
CA LEU A 80 8.19 -12.22 10.03
C LEU A 80 8.73 -13.60 10.41
N PRO A 81 8.34 -14.15 11.58
CA PRO A 81 8.64 -15.54 11.92
C PRO A 81 8.03 -16.48 10.87
N ASP A 82 8.66 -17.63 10.66
CA ASP A 82 8.11 -18.68 9.80
C ASP A 82 6.82 -19.24 10.42
N PRO A 83 5.65 -19.09 9.75
CA PRO A 83 4.39 -19.63 10.26
C PRO A 83 4.39 -21.14 10.48
N LEU A 84 5.23 -21.88 9.75
CA LEU A 84 5.33 -23.33 9.88
C LEU A 84 5.81 -23.76 11.27
N LEU A 85 6.52 -22.89 11.99
CA LEU A 85 6.94 -23.14 13.38
C LEU A 85 5.76 -23.33 14.34
N TRP A 86 4.59 -22.80 13.99
CA TRP A 86 3.40 -22.83 14.84
C TRP A 86 2.26 -23.65 14.25
N ALA A 87 2.40 -24.10 13.00
CA ALA A 87 1.42 -24.89 12.30
C ALA A 87 1.19 -26.23 13.02
N ASN A 88 -0.02 -26.77 12.89
CA ASN A 88 -0.42 -28.07 13.46
C ASN A 88 -0.29 -28.19 14.99
N HIS A 89 -0.08 -27.08 15.70
CA HIS A 89 -0.07 -27.10 17.16
C HIS A 89 -1.42 -27.66 17.69
N PRO A 90 -1.45 -28.65 18.59
CA PRO A 90 -2.70 -29.31 19.01
C PRO A 90 -3.77 -28.33 19.50
N LYS A 91 -3.35 -27.29 20.23
CA LYS A 91 -4.22 -26.21 20.69
C LYS A 91 -4.86 -25.42 19.53
N ALA A 92 -4.12 -25.17 18.45
CA ALA A 92 -4.67 -24.50 17.26
C ALA A 92 -5.66 -25.42 16.55
N VAL A 93 -5.31 -26.69 16.32
CA VAL A 93 -6.19 -27.68 15.69
C VAL A 93 -7.51 -27.80 16.46
N SER A 94 -7.45 -27.94 17.79
CA SER A 94 -8.63 -28.00 18.66
C SER A 94 -9.46 -26.71 18.60
N TYR A 95 -8.82 -25.54 18.74
CA TYR A 95 -9.49 -24.25 18.74
C TYR A 95 -10.23 -23.92 17.43
N PHE A 96 -9.58 -24.17 16.30
CA PHE A 96 -10.14 -23.94 14.97
C PHE A 96 -11.13 -25.04 14.58
N GLY A 97 -10.90 -26.28 15.02
CA GLY A 97 -11.85 -27.39 14.89
C GLY A 97 -13.18 -27.12 15.58
N ALA A 98 -13.14 -26.60 16.81
CA ALA A 98 -14.34 -26.15 17.54
C ALA A 98 -15.11 -25.01 16.84
N ARG A 99 -14.53 -24.40 15.79
CA ARG A 99 -15.13 -23.35 14.96
C ARG A 99 -15.48 -23.82 13.55
N GLY A 100 -15.48 -25.13 13.32
CA GLY A 100 -15.87 -25.73 12.05
C GLY A 100 -14.78 -25.76 10.98
N LEU A 101 -13.51 -25.48 11.32
CA LEU A 101 -12.41 -25.66 10.37
C LEU A 101 -11.87 -27.08 10.47
N THR A 102 -11.75 -27.76 9.34
CA THR A 102 -11.18 -29.11 9.31
C THR A 102 -9.67 -29.06 9.59
N PRO A 103 -9.06 -30.16 10.11
CA PRO A 103 -7.61 -30.24 10.29
C PRO A 103 -6.83 -29.93 9.00
N GLU A 104 -7.34 -30.36 7.85
CA GLU A 104 -6.75 -30.09 6.54
C GLU A 104 -6.79 -28.59 6.21
N THR A 105 -7.86 -27.89 6.61
CA THR A 105 -7.97 -26.44 6.44
C THR A 105 -6.98 -25.72 7.35
N VAL A 106 -6.87 -26.13 8.61
CA VAL A 106 -5.89 -25.59 9.57
C VAL A 106 -4.47 -25.75 9.03
N ALA A 107 -4.13 -26.94 8.55
CA ALA A 107 -2.84 -27.24 7.95
C ALA A 107 -2.61 -26.43 6.67
N ARG A 108 -3.56 -26.43 5.72
CA ARG A 108 -3.43 -25.73 4.43
C ARG A 108 -3.18 -24.23 4.58
N PHE A 109 -3.78 -23.59 5.58
CA PHE A 109 -3.63 -22.14 5.82
C PHE A 109 -2.54 -21.81 6.84
N HIS A 110 -1.78 -22.80 7.31
CA HIS A 110 -0.76 -22.68 8.35
C HIS A 110 -1.28 -21.95 9.60
N LEU A 111 -2.52 -22.24 9.99
CA LEU A 111 -3.09 -21.71 11.23
C LEU A 111 -2.39 -22.37 12.41
N GLY A 112 -1.99 -21.56 13.41
CA GLY A 112 -1.10 -22.03 14.44
C GLY A 112 -1.32 -21.44 15.82
N TYR A 113 -0.38 -21.73 16.73
CA TYR A 113 -0.34 -21.18 18.09
C TYR A 113 1.11 -20.91 18.49
N ASP A 114 1.43 -19.65 18.83
CA ASP A 114 2.80 -19.21 19.17
C ASP A 114 3.15 -19.38 20.66
N SER A 115 2.52 -20.34 21.34
CA SER A 115 2.54 -20.52 22.80
C SER A 115 1.82 -19.45 23.62
N TRP A 116 1.36 -18.36 22.99
CA TRP A 116 0.62 -17.28 23.66
C TRP A 116 -0.73 -16.99 22.99
N ARG A 117 -0.75 -16.94 21.67
CA ARG A 117 -1.85 -16.51 20.82
C ARG A 117 -2.02 -17.42 19.60
N TYR A 118 -3.24 -17.49 19.07
CA TYR A 118 -3.51 -18.15 17.80
C TYR A 118 -2.98 -17.30 16.65
N THR A 119 -2.29 -17.92 15.70
CA THR A 119 -1.63 -17.23 14.59
C THR A 119 -2.38 -17.47 13.28
N ILE A 120 -2.56 -16.40 12.52
CA ILE A 120 -3.29 -16.37 11.25
C ILE A 120 -2.37 -15.67 10.23
N PRO A 121 -1.60 -16.43 9.46
CA PRO A 121 -0.74 -15.88 8.41
C PRO A 121 -1.58 -15.21 7.32
N CYS A 122 -1.14 -14.05 6.86
CA CYS A 122 -1.78 -13.32 5.76
C CYS A 122 -0.85 -13.36 4.55
N TRP A 123 -1.27 -14.10 3.53
CA TRP A 123 -0.52 -14.27 2.28
C TRP A 123 -1.03 -13.31 1.22
N ARG A 124 -0.14 -12.84 0.34
CA ARG A 124 -0.52 -12.12 -0.86
C ARG A 124 -1.00 -13.11 -1.91
N ALA A 125 -2.19 -12.88 -2.47
CA ALA A 125 -2.81 -13.79 -3.43
C ALA A 125 -2.00 -13.98 -4.73
N SER A 126 -1.27 -12.94 -5.17
CA SER A 126 -0.58 -12.96 -6.47
C SER A 126 0.68 -13.83 -6.51
N ASP A 127 1.44 -13.89 -5.41
CA ASP A 127 2.78 -14.48 -5.36
C ASP A 127 2.99 -15.39 -4.14
N GLY A 128 1.96 -15.58 -3.31
CA GLY A 128 2.06 -16.36 -2.08
C GLY A 128 2.98 -15.73 -1.02
N LYS A 129 3.41 -14.47 -1.18
CA LYS A 129 4.31 -13.83 -0.22
C LYS A 129 3.62 -13.60 1.12
N LEU A 130 4.30 -13.93 2.22
CA LEU A 130 3.82 -13.59 3.57
C LEU A 130 3.84 -12.07 3.77
N MET A 131 2.67 -11.49 4.01
CA MET A 131 2.48 -10.04 4.18
C MET A 131 2.46 -9.63 5.65
N GLY A 132 2.01 -10.53 6.52
CA GLY A 132 1.87 -10.30 7.95
C GLY A 132 1.33 -11.53 8.66
N ILE A 133 1.33 -11.47 9.99
CA ILE A 133 0.71 -12.49 10.84
C ILE A 133 -0.23 -11.77 11.80
N LYS A 134 -1.51 -12.11 11.75
CA LYS A 134 -2.46 -11.70 12.79
C LYS A 134 -2.36 -12.67 13.95
N ARG A 135 -2.41 -12.13 15.16
CA ARG A 135 -2.43 -12.92 16.39
C ARG A 135 -3.70 -12.65 17.15
N ARG A 136 -4.48 -13.69 17.38
CA ARG A 136 -5.68 -13.63 18.20
C ARG A 136 -5.34 -14.12 19.60
N ARG A 137 -5.70 -13.34 20.61
CA ARG A 137 -5.61 -13.75 22.01
C ARG A 137 -6.32 -15.09 22.21
N ASP A 138 -5.76 -15.94 23.06
CA ASP A 138 -6.46 -17.13 23.52
C ASP A 138 -7.49 -16.77 24.60
N ASP A 139 -8.76 -17.14 24.39
CA ASP A 139 -9.85 -16.75 25.28
C ASP A 139 -9.71 -17.38 26.68
N GLY A 140 -9.00 -18.52 26.78
CA GLY A 140 -8.67 -19.18 28.06
C GLY A 140 -7.37 -18.70 28.71
N ASN A 141 -6.61 -17.81 28.07
CA ASN A 141 -5.35 -17.29 28.61
C ASN A 141 -5.56 -15.96 29.33
N TYR A 142 -5.94 -16.03 30.61
CA TYR A 142 -6.22 -14.86 31.45
C TYR A 142 -4.98 -14.02 31.81
N ALA A 143 -3.76 -14.53 31.57
CA ALA A 143 -2.53 -13.77 31.73
C ALA A 143 -2.28 -12.78 30.57
N ASP A 144 -2.98 -12.93 29.44
CA ASP A 144 -2.89 -12.02 28.30
C ASP A 144 -3.90 -10.86 28.40
N HIS A 145 -3.50 -9.78 29.07
CA HIS A 145 -4.30 -8.55 29.16
C HIS A 145 -4.27 -7.69 27.88
N GLY A 146 -3.57 -8.11 26.83
CA GLY A 146 -3.44 -7.36 25.59
C GLY A 146 -4.73 -7.34 24.75
N PRO A 147 -4.77 -6.55 23.66
CA PRO A 147 -5.96 -6.48 22.80
C PRO A 147 -6.25 -7.83 22.15
N LYS A 148 -7.53 -8.09 21.85
CA LYS A 148 -8.01 -9.36 21.26
C LYS A 148 -7.26 -9.74 20.00
N TYR A 149 -6.88 -8.76 19.19
CA TYR A 149 -6.06 -8.95 18.00
C TYR A 149 -4.81 -8.06 18.04
N THR A 150 -3.67 -8.64 17.71
CA THR A 150 -2.42 -7.93 17.43
C THR A 150 -1.86 -8.39 16.09
N SER A 151 -0.83 -7.71 15.59
CA SER A 151 -0.37 -7.93 14.23
C SER A 151 1.10 -7.65 14.04
N TYR A 152 1.77 -8.57 13.35
CA TYR A 152 3.09 -8.35 12.79
C TYR A 152 2.96 -7.90 11.34
N LYS A 153 3.46 -6.71 11.03
CA LYS A 153 3.46 -6.15 9.67
C LYS A 153 4.79 -6.46 8.98
N GLY A 154 4.77 -7.34 7.98
CA GLY A 154 5.94 -7.58 7.12
C GLY A 154 5.98 -6.66 5.90
N SER A 155 4.88 -5.97 5.57
CA SER A 155 4.79 -5.11 4.39
C SER A 155 3.85 -3.92 4.59
N THR A 156 4.13 -2.81 3.90
CA THR A 156 3.28 -1.61 3.85
C THR A 156 2.02 -1.79 3.01
N ALA A 157 1.97 -2.78 2.11
CA ALA A 157 0.78 -3.12 1.33
C ALA A 157 -0.20 -4.03 2.12
N TRP A 158 0.03 -4.20 3.42
CA TRP A 158 -0.88 -4.89 4.31
C TRP A 158 -1.99 -3.93 4.76
N ILE A 159 -3.11 -3.99 4.05
CA ILE A 159 -4.30 -3.15 4.26
C ILE A 159 -5.40 -4.04 4.85
N PHE A 160 -6.11 -3.52 5.85
CA PHE A 160 -7.38 -4.05 6.34
C PHE A 160 -8.53 -3.27 5.72
#